data_AF-A0A7J2JZE5-F1
#
_entry.id   AF-A0A7J2JZE5-F1
#
_cell.length_a   1.000
_cell.length_b   1.000
_cell.length_c   1.000
_cell.angle_alpha   90.00
_cell.angle_beta   90.00
_cell.angle_gamma   90.00
#
_symmetry.space_group_name_H-M   'P 1'
#
loop_
_entity.id
_entity.type
_entity.pdbx_description
1 polymer ?
#
loop_
_entity_poly.entity_id
_entity_poly.type
_entity_poly.pdbx_seq_one_letter_code
_entity_poly.pdbx_strand_id
1 'polypeptide(L)'
;MNGRDLAVEVLKRVVKAAIVGALLYAFFYMIPLLALALIESGFLSGLVGGQVPPEVVRFLVEGLRLEELITYTAAVLIFFTVAATLVEGTALAYAFLIGRGLAMAFIWICVTNGGVFSFTLASLSGIPMKVTVNAERFVVALACIGFLDMGRNAIKAVSWACERAGREVER
;
A
#
# COMPACT_ATOMS: atom_id res chain seq x y z
N MET A 1 -7.94 34.77 -15.53
CA MET A 1 -7.67 34.33 -14.14
C MET A 1 -6.45 35.08 -13.64
N ASN A 2 -6.53 35.69 -12.47
CA ASN A 2 -5.44 36.48 -11.91
C ASN A 2 -4.36 35.54 -11.35
N GLY A 3 -3.06 35.82 -11.54
CA GLY A 3 -1.98 34.90 -11.14
C GLY A 3 -1.97 34.53 -9.65
N ARG A 4 -2.56 35.39 -8.82
CA ARG A 4 -2.72 35.20 -7.37
C ARG A 4 -3.75 34.11 -7.03
N ASP A 5 -4.82 33.97 -7.82
CA ASP A 5 -5.84 32.94 -7.61
C ASP A 5 -5.29 31.54 -7.96
N LEU A 6 -4.50 31.46 -9.03
CA LEU A 6 -3.75 30.25 -9.40
C LEU A 6 -2.78 29.82 -8.30
N ALA A 7 -2.03 30.77 -7.71
CA ALA A 7 -1.09 30.47 -6.64
C ALA A 7 -1.79 29.91 -5.38
N VAL A 8 -2.94 30.49 -4.99
CA VAL A 8 -3.72 30.01 -3.84
C VAL A 8 -4.29 28.62 -4.10
N GLU A 9 -4.77 28.36 -5.31
CA GLU A 9 -5.31 27.05 -5.67
C GLU A 9 -4.24 25.96 -5.67
N VAL A 10 -3.07 26.25 -6.26
CA VAL A 10 -1.92 25.33 -6.23
C VAL A 10 -1.45 25.10 -4.79
N LEU A 11 -1.32 26.15 -3.98
CA LEU A 11 -0.92 26.03 -2.58
C LEU A 11 -1.89 25.15 -1.78
N LYS A 12 -3.21 25.31 -1.99
CA LYS A 12 -4.22 24.48 -1.32
C LYS A 12 -4.07 23.00 -1.69
N ARG A 13 -3.78 22.69 -2.96
CA ARG A 13 -3.53 21.31 -3.42
C ARG A 13 -2.26 20.74 -2.80
N VAL A 14 -1.18 21.52 -2.74
CA VAL A 14 0.09 21.11 -2.11
C VAL A 14 -0.10 20.83 -0.62
N VAL A 15 -0.76 21.72 0.12
CA VAL A 15 -1.04 21.52 1.55
C VAL A 15 -1.91 20.29 1.78
N LYS A 16 -2.96 20.10 0.97
CA LYS A 16 -3.81 18.89 1.03
C LYS A 16 -2.97 17.63 0.78
N ALA A 17 -2.15 17.63 -0.27
CA ALA A 17 -1.30 16.50 -0.61
C ALA A 17 -0.28 16.19 0.51
N ALA A 18 0.30 17.22 1.14
CA ALA A 18 1.21 17.07 2.27
C ALA A 18 0.52 16.43 3.50
N ILE A 19 -0.69 16.90 3.85
CA ILE A 19 -1.47 16.33 4.96
C ILE A 19 -1.82 14.86 4.69
N VAL A 20 -2.29 14.56 3.47
CA VAL A 20 -2.63 13.19 3.07
C VAL A 20 -1.39 12.31 3.07
N GLY A 21 -0.26 12.79 2.55
CA GLY A 21 1.01 12.07 2.56
C GLY A 21 1.50 11.78 3.99
N ALA A 22 1.44 12.76 4.90
CA ALA A 22 1.80 12.59 6.30
C ALA A 22 0.90 11.56 7.01
N LEU A 23 -0.41 11.61 6.77
CA LEU A 23 -1.35 10.61 7.30
C LEU A 23 -1.03 9.21 6.77
N LEU A 24 -0.82 9.06 5.46
CA LEU A 24 -0.48 7.76 4.88
C LEU A 24 0.85 7.23 5.40
N TYR A 25 1.84 8.09 5.60
CA TYR A 25 3.10 7.72 6.25
C TYR A 25 2.87 7.19 7.67
N ALA A 26 2.05 7.86 8.47
CA ALA A 26 1.70 7.40 9.80
C ALA A 26 1.02 6.01 9.77
N PHE A 27 0.02 5.84 8.91
CA PHE A 27 -0.80 4.63 8.88
C PHE A 27 -0.15 3.42 8.19
N PHE A 28 0.58 3.64 7.10
CA PHE A 28 1.10 2.55 6.25
C PHE A 28 2.60 2.30 6.41
N TYR A 29 3.33 3.21 7.07
CA TYR A 29 4.75 3.01 7.37
C TYR A 29 4.99 2.92 8.89
N MET A 30 4.65 3.96 9.64
CA MET A 30 4.95 4.02 11.08
C MET A 30 4.21 2.96 11.88
N ILE A 31 2.89 2.82 11.73
CA ILE A 31 2.11 1.83 12.50
C ILE A 31 2.58 0.39 12.21
N PRO A 32 2.73 -0.05 10.95
CA PRO A 32 3.21 -1.40 10.66
C PRO A 32 4.63 -1.65 11.17
N LEU A 33 5.53 -0.67 11.02
CA LEU A 33 6.90 -0.79 11.52
C LEU A 33 6.94 -0.85 13.06
N LEU A 34 6.13 -0.04 13.74
CA LEU A 34 5.99 -0.07 15.19
C LEU A 34 5.39 -1.40 15.67
N ALA A 35 4.37 -1.91 14.96
CA ALA A 35 3.77 -3.21 15.24
C ALA A 35 4.82 -4.33 15.09
N LEU A 36 5.65 -4.28 14.06
CA LEU A 36 6.76 -5.22 13.87
C LEU A 36 7.76 -5.14 15.04
N ALA A 37 8.20 -3.94 15.41
CA ALA A 37 9.11 -3.74 16.53
C ALA A 37 8.53 -4.20 17.88
N LEU A 38 7.22 -4.00 18.10
CA LEU A 38 6.51 -4.49 19.28
C LEU A 38 6.47 -6.03 19.34
N ILE A 39 6.28 -6.69 18.19
CA ILE A 39 6.31 -8.16 18.10
C ILE A 39 7.74 -8.66 18.36
N GLU A 40 8.76 -8.04 17.76
CA GLU A 40 10.16 -8.41 17.95
C GLU A 40 10.66 -8.21 19.37
N SER A 41 10.21 -7.13 20.04
CA SER A 41 10.57 -6.83 21.44
C SER A 41 9.97 -7.81 22.45
N GLY A 42 9.13 -8.76 22.02
CA GLY A 42 8.49 -9.72 22.91
C GLY A 42 7.45 -9.10 23.85
N PHE A 43 6.97 -7.89 23.55
CA PHE A 43 5.95 -7.23 24.37
C PHE A 43 4.65 -8.06 24.42
N LEU A 44 4.26 -8.67 23.29
CA LEU A 44 3.10 -9.56 23.23
C LEU A 44 3.32 -10.92 23.91
N SER A 45 4.56 -11.43 23.97
CA SER A 45 4.88 -12.66 24.72
C SER A 45 4.79 -12.46 26.23
N GLY A 46 5.01 -11.24 26.73
CA GLY A 46 4.80 -10.88 28.13
C GLY A 46 3.32 -10.85 28.56
N LEU A 47 2.38 -10.63 27.63
CA LEU A 47 0.93 -10.62 27.90
C LEU A 47 0.27 -12.00 27.81
N VAL A 48 0.86 -12.94 27.03
CA VAL A 48 0.26 -14.25 26.74
C VAL A 48 1.01 -15.42 27.44
N GLY A 49 2.08 -15.14 28.20
CA GLY A 49 2.75 -16.14 29.03
C GLY A 49 3.54 -17.20 28.25
N GLY A 50 3.92 -16.91 27.00
CA GLY A 50 4.70 -17.80 26.16
C GLY A 50 5.96 -17.11 25.65
N GLN A 51 7.14 -17.62 26.00
CA GLN A 51 8.41 -17.14 25.45
C GLN A 51 8.49 -17.53 23.97
N VAL A 52 8.21 -16.57 23.09
CA VAL A 52 8.58 -16.69 21.67
C VAL A 52 10.03 -16.24 21.56
N PRO A 53 10.98 -17.10 21.14
CA PRO A 53 12.37 -16.70 20.97
C PRO A 53 12.49 -15.56 19.95
N PRO A 54 13.40 -14.59 20.15
CA PRO A 54 13.56 -13.44 19.26
C PRO A 54 14.02 -13.81 17.84
N GLU A 55 14.56 -15.03 17.65
CA GLU A 55 14.97 -15.53 16.33
C GLU A 55 13.80 -16.02 15.46
N VAL A 56 12.64 -16.33 16.05
CA VAL A 56 11.48 -16.89 15.32
C VAL A 56 10.65 -15.79 14.63
N VAL A 57 10.89 -14.52 14.95
CA VAL A 57 10.18 -13.36 14.39
C VAL A 57 10.86 -12.83 13.12
N ARG A 58 12.03 -13.38 12.72
CA ARG A 58 12.60 -13.12 11.40
C ARG A 58 11.76 -13.80 10.32
N PHE A 59 10.61 -13.21 10.02
CA PHE A 59 9.74 -13.57 8.93
C PHE A 59 10.43 -13.21 7.61
N LEU A 60 11.12 -14.19 7.05
CA LEU A 60 11.79 -14.09 5.77
C LEU A 60 10.84 -14.64 4.71
N VAL A 61 10.11 -13.76 4.04
CA VAL A 61 9.38 -14.11 2.83
C VAL A 61 10.44 -14.27 1.74
N GLU A 62 10.49 -15.43 1.06
CA GLU A 62 11.59 -15.86 0.17
C GLU A 62 12.24 -14.70 -0.60
N GLY A 63 13.37 -14.19 -0.09
CA GLY A 63 14.20 -13.15 -0.71
C GLY A 63 14.00 -11.71 -0.24
N LEU A 64 12.93 -11.35 0.48
CA LEU A 64 12.66 -9.97 0.92
C LEU A 64 12.41 -9.88 2.44
N ARG A 65 13.03 -8.91 3.10
CA ARG A 65 12.74 -8.63 4.52
C ARG A 65 11.37 -7.97 4.65
N LEU A 66 10.64 -8.28 5.72
CA LEU A 66 9.32 -7.67 5.97
C LEU A 66 9.40 -6.13 6.10
N GLU A 67 10.52 -5.61 6.62
CA GLU A 67 10.82 -4.18 6.66
C GLU A 67 10.88 -3.55 5.27
N GLU A 68 11.54 -4.22 4.32
CA GLU A 68 11.65 -3.77 2.94
C GLU A 68 10.28 -3.81 2.26
N LEU A 69 9.48 -4.84 2.51
CA LEU A 69 8.11 -4.92 2.03
C LEU A 69 7.26 -3.72 2.50
N ILE A 70 7.26 -3.46 3.82
CA ILE A 70 6.53 -2.32 4.40
C ILE A 70 7.01 -1.01 3.76
N THR A 71 8.31 -0.86 3.57
CA THR A 71 8.92 0.33 2.98
C THR A 71 8.48 0.53 1.53
N TYR A 72 8.57 -0.50 0.68
CA TYR A 72 8.17 -0.42 -0.73
C TYR A 72 6.67 -0.19 -0.89
N THR A 73 5.85 -0.92 -0.12
CA THR A 73 4.39 -0.75 -0.10
C THR A 73 4.04 0.69 0.31
N ALA A 74 4.60 1.20 1.41
CA ALA A 74 4.34 2.56 1.86
C ALA A 74 4.82 3.60 0.84
N ALA A 75 6.01 3.45 0.27
CA ALA A 75 6.57 4.37 -0.72
C ALA A 75 5.66 4.48 -1.95
N VAL A 76 5.22 3.35 -2.51
CA VAL A 76 4.28 3.33 -3.65
C VAL A 76 2.96 3.99 -3.26
N LEU A 77 2.39 3.61 -2.11
CA LEU A 77 1.08 4.13 -1.69
C LEU A 77 1.12 5.66 -1.50
N ILE A 78 2.14 6.17 -0.79
CA ILE A 78 2.33 7.59 -0.54
C ILE A 78 2.61 8.33 -1.85
N PHE A 79 3.55 7.86 -2.68
CA PHE A 79 3.92 8.53 -3.91
C PHE A 79 2.72 8.69 -4.86
N PHE A 80 2.02 7.60 -5.15
CA PHE A 80 0.90 7.65 -6.08
C PHE A 80 -0.29 8.44 -5.53
N THR A 81 -0.58 8.35 -4.23
CA THR A 81 -1.69 9.12 -3.64
C THR A 81 -1.37 10.62 -3.56
N VAL A 82 -0.13 11.00 -3.21
CA VAL A 82 0.31 12.40 -3.20
C VAL A 82 0.30 12.95 -4.63
N ALA A 83 0.85 12.21 -5.60
CA ALA A 83 0.82 12.60 -7.01
C ALA A 83 -0.62 12.79 -7.51
N ALA A 84 -1.51 11.83 -7.27
CA ALA A 84 -2.92 11.94 -7.65
C ALA A 84 -3.63 13.14 -6.99
N THR A 85 -3.28 13.48 -5.75
CA THR A 85 -3.85 14.63 -5.04
C THR A 85 -3.32 15.96 -5.59
N LEU A 86 -2.08 16.02 -6.04
CA LEU A 86 -1.53 17.23 -6.69
C LEU A 86 -2.21 17.53 -8.03
N VAL A 87 -2.48 16.49 -8.81
CA VAL A 87 -3.14 16.61 -10.12
C VAL A 87 -4.66 16.42 -10.04
N GLU A 88 -5.25 16.53 -8.83
CA GLU A 88 -6.68 16.32 -8.60
C GLU A 88 -7.52 17.22 -9.51
N GLY A 89 -8.59 16.66 -10.09
CA GLY A 89 -9.43 17.33 -11.07
C GLY A 89 -8.94 17.23 -12.53
N THR A 90 -7.89 16.46 -12.79
CA THR A 90 -7.41 16.17 -14.16
C THR A 90 -7.48 14.67 -14.47
N ALA A 91 -7.41 14.31 -15.75
CA ALA A 91 -7.33 12.91 -16.18
C ALA A 91 -6.12 12.16 -15.58
N LEU A 92 -5.02 12.87 -15.30
CA LEU A 92 -3.81 12.31 -14.69
C LEU A 92 -4.06 11.77 -13.28
N ALA A 93 -4.99 12.36 -12.52
CA ALA A 93 -5.31 11.86 -11.17
C ALA A 93 -5.81 10.41 -11.22
N TYR A 94 -6.66 10.10 -12.19
CA TYR A 94 -7.17 8.74 -12.38
C TYR A 94 -6.07 7.79 -12.86
N ALA A 95 -5.17 8.24 -13.74
CA ALA A 95 -4.04 7.44 -14.18
C ALA A 95 -3.11 7.06 -13.01
N PHE A 96 -2.80 8.00 -12.11
CA PHE A 96 -2.02 7.71 -10.90
C PHE A 96 -2.74 6.74 -9.95
N LEU A 97 -4.06 6.86 -9.78
CA LEU A 97 -4.83 5.94 -8.93
C LEU A 97 -4.86 4.51 -9.49
N ILE A 98 -5.00 4.36 -10.81
CA ILE A 98 -4.91 3.05 -11.49
C ILE A 98 -3.49 2.49 -11.37
N GLY A 99 -2.47 3.33 -11.62
CA GLY A 99 -1.06 2.96 -11.49
C GLY A 99 -0.69 2.48 -10.08
N ARG A 100 -1.24 3.13 -9.04
CA ARG A 100 -1.12 2.68 -7.64
C ARG A 100 -1.60 1.24 -7.45
N GLY A 101 -2.79 0.94 -7.98
CA GLY A 101 -3.36 -0.41 -7.88
C GLY A 101 -2.49 -1.44 -8.57
N LEU A 102 -1.88 -1.06 -9.71
CA LEU A 102 -1.09 -1.98 -10.53
C LEU A 102 0.25 -2.27 -9.87
N ALA A 103 0.91 -1.22 -9.37
CA ALA A 103 2.13 -1.34 -8.60
C ALA A 103 1.90 -2.19 -7.34
N MET A 104 0.78 -1.98 -6.62
CA MET A 104 0.43 -2.81 -5.47
C MET A 104 0.21 -4.27 -5.83
N ALA A 105 -0.53 -4.55 -6.90
CA ALA A 105 -0.73 -5.93 -7.37
C ALA A 105 0.61 -6.59 -7.71
N PHE A 106 1.51 -5.87 -8.37
CA PHE A 106 2.85 -6.38 -8.70
C PHE A 106 3.68 -6.70 -7.45
N ILE A 107 3.71 -5.79 -6.47
CA ILE A 107 4.38 -6.03 -5.18
C ILE A 107 3.84 -7.31 -4.53
N TRP A 108 2.51 -7.46 -4.45
CA TRP A 108 1.91 -8.64 -3.84
C TRP A 108 2.25 -9.94 -4.60
N ILE A 109 2.25 -9.92 -5.93
CA ILE A 109 2.63 -11.09 -6.73
C ILE A 109 4.09 -11.47 -6.48
N CYS A 110 5.00 -10.49 -6.50
CA CYS A 110 6.42 -10.71 -6.26
C CYS A 110 6.70 -11.24 -4.84
N VAL A 111 6.04 -10.67 -3.84
CA VAL A 111 6.25 -11.02 -2.44
C VAL A 111 5.69 -12.39 -2.12
N THR A 112 4.52 -12.73 -2.65
CA THR A 112 3.89 -14.00 -2.32
C THR A 112 4.37 -15.16 -3.17
N ASN A 113 5.26 -14.94 -4.15
CA ASN A 113 5.70 -15.96 -5.10
C ASN A 113 4.50 -16.72 -5.71
N GLY A 114 3.43 -15.99 -6.03
CA GLY A 114 2.16 -16.55 -6.51
C GLY A 114 1.24 -17.15 -5.44
N GLY A 115 1.50 -16.96 -4.14
CA GLY A 115 0.61 -17.42 -3.06
C GLY A 115 1.24 -18.27 -1.97
N VAL A 116 2.54 -18.51 -1.99
CA VAL A 116 3.21 -19.44 -1.07
C VAL A 116 4.02 -18.66 -0.05
N PHE A 117 3.57 -18.67 1.21
CA PHE A 117 4.33 -18.11 2.33
C PHE A 117 5.18 -19.21 2.97
N SER A 118 6.49 -19.13 2.78
CA SER A 118 7.45 -19.99 3.46
C SER A 118 7.93 -19.32 4.75
N PHE A 119 7.58 -19.89 5.90
CA PHE A 119 8.10 -19.46 7.19
C PHE A 119 9.13 -20.48 7.69
N THR A 120 10.29 -20.02 8.14
CA THR A 120 11.26 -20.90 8.79
C THR A 120 11.23 -20.61 10.28
N LEU A 121 10.59 -21.48 11.06
CA LEU A 121 10.63 -21.38 12.51
C LEU A 121 11.89 -22.08 13.01
N ALA A 122 12.77 -21.34 13.71
CA ALA A 122 13.78 -21.96 14.54
C ALA A 122 13.08 -22.58 15.76
N SER A 123 12.97 -23.91 15.80
CA SER A 123 12.40 -24.61 16.94
C SER A 123 13.34 -24.52 18.16
N LEU A 124 12.78 -24.60 19.38
CA LEU A 124 13.49 -24.73 20.65
C LEU A 124 14.52 -25.88 20.69
N SER A 125 14.47 -26.82 19.75
CA SER A 125 15.41 -27.94 19.60
C SER A 125 16.56 -27.70 18.61
N GLY A 126 16.69 -26.49 18.03
CA GLY A 126 17.76 -26.15 17.08
C GLY A 126 17.57 -26.71 15.65
N ILE A 127 16.45 -27.38 15.37
CA ILE A 127 16.12 -27.87 14.03
C ILE A 127 15.20 -26.83 13.36
N PRO A 128 15.60 -26.23 12.23
CA PRO A 128 14.75 -25.28 11.52
C PRO A 128 13.55 -26.02 10.90
N MET A 129 12.34 -25.65 11.31
CA MET A 129 11.10 -26.18 10.77
C MET A 129 10.58 -25.22 9.69
N LYS A 130 10.61 -25.63 8.42
CA LYS A 130 10.01 -24.87 7.33
C LYS A 130 8.50 -25.15 7.31
N VAL A 131 7.70 -24.17 7.68
CA VAL A 131 6.24 -24.18 7.57
C VAL A 131 5.85 -23.41 6.31
N THR A 132 5.27 -24.12 5.35
CA THR A 132 4.81 -23.52 4.09
C THR A 132 3.30 -23.37 4.14
N VAL A 133 2.80 -22.14 4.11
CA VAL A 133 1.36 -21.84 4.03
C VAL A 133 1.02 -21.46 2.60
N ASN A 134 0.17 -22.27 1.96
CA ASN A 134 -0.40 -21.91 0.67
C ASN A 134 -1.60 -20.97 0.91
N ALA A 135 -1.40 -19.70 0.55
CA ALA A 135 -2.38 -18.62 0.57
C ALA A 135 -2.68 -18.09 -0.84
N GLU A 136 -2.48 -18.90 -1.88
CA GLU A 136 -2.76 -18.55 -3.28
C GLU A 136 -4.16 -17.96 -3.46
N ARG A 137 -5.17 -18.60 -2.85
CA ARG A 137 -6.57 -18.13 -2.91
C ARG A 137 -6.75 -16.74 -2.30
N PHE A 138 -5.97 -16.41 -1.26
CA PHE A 138 -6.01 -15.10 -0.62
C PHE A 138 -5.36 -14.03 -1.49
N VAL A 139 -4.22 -14.34 -2.12
CA VAL A 139 -3.55 -13.43 -3.06
C VAL A 139 -4.42 -13.15 -4.28
N VAL A 140 -5.08 -14.18 -4.82
CA VAL A 140 -6.05 -14.02 -5.92
C VAL A 140 -7.21 -13.12 -5.50
N ALA A 141 -7.76 -13.31 -4.30
CA ALA A 141 -8.83 -12.44 -3.80
C ALA A 141 -8.37 -10.97 -3.66
N LEU A 142 -7.16 -10.73 -3.14
CA LEU A 142 -6.58 -9.38 -3.05
C LEU A 142 -6.36 -8.77 -4.44
N ALA A 143 -5.88 -9.55 -5.41
CA ALA A 143 -5.72 -9.11 -6.78
C ALA A 143 -7.07 -8.72 -7.40
N CYS A 144 -8.13 -9.53 -7.22
CA CYS A 144 -9.48 -9.21 -7.66
C CYS A 144 -10.00 -7.91 -7.06
N ILE A 145 -9.79 -7.68 -5.76
CA ILE A 145 -10.16 -6.41 -5.10
C ILE A 145 -9.39 -5.24 -5.71
N GLY A 146 -8.09 -5.41 -6.00
CA GLY A 146 -7.27 -4.42 -6.69
C GLY A 146 -7.81 -4.08 -8.08
N PHE A 147 -8.21 -5.08 -8.86
CA PHE A 147 -8.82 -4.87 -10.18
C PHE A 147 -10.19 -4.19 -10.09
N LEU A 148 -11.00 -4.53 -9.08
CA LEU A 148 -12.27 -3.85 -8.81
C LEU A 148 -12.05 -2.35 -8.51
N ASP A 149 -11.05 -2.01 -7.70
CA ASP A 149 -10.73 -0.61 -7.39
C ASP A 149 -10.22 0.13 -8.65
N MET A 150 -9.40 -0.51 -9.49
CA MET A 150 -9.03 0.04 -10.80
C MET A 150 -10.24 0.28 -11.69
N GLY A 151 -11.14 -0.70 -11.81
CA GLY A 151 -12.35 -0.59 -12.62
C GLY A 151 -13.25 0.56 -12.15
N ARG A 152 -13.42 0.71 -10.83
CA ARG A 152 -14.13 1.85 -10.24
C ARG A 152 -13.48 3.19 -10.62
N ASN A 153 -12.16 3.28 -10.56
CA ASN A 153 -11.44 4.51 -10.93
C ASN A 153 -11.51 4.80 -12.43
N ALA A 154 -11.51 3.77 -13.29
CA ALA A 154 -11.71 3.91 -14.72
C ALA A 154 -13.12 4.43 -15.06
N ILE A 155 -14.17 3.89 -14.44
CA ILE A 155 -15.55 4.36 -14.63
C ILE A 155 -15.68 5.83 -14.23
N LYS A 156 -15.09 6.23 -13.10
CA LYS A 156 -15.07 7.64 -12.67
C LYS A 156 -14.35 8.54 -13.67
N ALA A 157 -13.25 8.08 -14.25
CA ALA A 157 -12.51 8.82 -15.28
C ALA A 157 -13.38 9.05 -16.53
N VAL A 158 -14.10 8.02 -16.97
CA VAL A 158 -15.03 8.12 -18.12
C VAL A 158 -16.19 9.06 -17.79
N SER A 159 -16.81 8.95 -16.61
CA SER A 159 -17.87 9.86 -16.16
C SER A 159 -17.42 11.31 -16.19
N TRP A 160 -16.22 11.58 -15.68
CA TRP A 160 -15.61 12.91 -15.69
C TRP A 160 -15.39 13.42 -17.12
N ALA A 161 -14.92 12.57 -18.04
CA ALA A 161 -14.72 12.94 -19.44
C ALA A 161 -16.05 13.25 -20.15
N CYS A 162 -17.11 12.47 -19.90
CA CYS A 162 -18.45 12.72 -20.44
C CYS A 162 -19.05 14.03 -19.89
N GLU A 163 -18.96 14.29 -18.59
CA GLU A 163 -19.43 15.55 -17.99
C GLU A 163 -18.64 16.78 -18.49
N ARG A 164 -17.36 16.59 -18.81
CA ARG A 164 -16.52 17.62 -19.40
C ARG A 164 -16.99 17.94 -20.82
N ALA A 165 -17.20 16.91 -21.64
CA ALA A 165 -17.68 17.05 -23.01
C ALA A 165 -19.09 17.68 -23.07
N GLY A 166 -20.01 17.28 -22.18
CA GLY A 166 -21.35 17.87 -22.12
C GLY A 166 -21.34 19.37 -21.85
N ARG A 167 -20.49 19.83 -20.92
CA ARG A 167 -20.33 21.26 -20.61
C ARG A 167 -19.66 22.08 -21.71
N GLU A 168 -18.91 21.43 -22.59
CA GLU A 168 -18.29 22.07 -23.75
C GLU A 168 -19.27 22.15 -24.95
N VAL A 169 -20.31 21.32 -24.99
CA VAL A 169 -21.39 21.38 -25.99
C VAL A 169 -22.48 22.41 -25.63
N GLU A 170 -22.70 22.67 -24.34
CA GLU A 170 -23.65 23.68 -23.86
C GLU A 170 -23.10 25.12 -23.86
N ARG A 171 -21.81 25.31 -24.19
CA ARG A 171 -21.17 26.63 -24.36
C ARG A 171 -21.07 27.02 -25.83
#